data_AF-A0A372JBX3-F1
#
_entry.id   AF-A0A372JBX3-F1
#
_cell.length_a   1.000
_cell.length_b   1.000
_cell.length_c   1.000
_cell.angle_alpha   90.00
_cell.angle_beta   90.00
_cell.angle_gamma   90.00
#
_symmetry.space_group_name_H-M   'P 1'
#
loop_
_entity.id
_entity.type
_entity.pdbx_description
1 polymer ?
#
loop_
_entity_poly.entity_id
_entity_poly.type
_entity_poly.pdbx_seq_one_letter_code
_entity_poly.pdbx_strand_id
1 'polypeptide(L)'
;MNSWKGLAAVVLTTVAAMTPVFGVAALATPVEHGLAVSGTVFGLVLSGFFAVSAAGAPLARRVAARMPVPAVLLLVNLLAAAGLALAATAPNPAVLGAALLIAGAGS
;
A
#
# COMPACT_ATOMS: atom_id res chain seq x y z
N MET A 1 1.58 -28.98 7.09
CA MET A 1 1.53 -27.56 7.51
C MET A 1 0.10 -27.25 7.94
N ASN A 2 -0.14 -26.73 9.15
CA ASN A 2 -1.49 -26.35 9.57
C ASN A 2 -2.03 -25.28 8.62
N SER A 3 -3.00 -25.62 7.77
CA SER A 3 -3.62 -24.71 6.80
C SER A 3 -4.09 -23.39 7.42
N TRP A 4 -4.43 -23.44 8.72
CA TRP A 4 -4.79 -22.27 9.52
C TRP A 4 -3.69 -21.22 9.66
N LYS A 5 -2.41 -21.64 9.81
CA LYS A 5 -1.27 -20.71 9.89
C LYS A 5 -1.02 -20.01 8.56
N GLY A 6 -1.17 -20.75 7.45
CA GLY A 6 -1.05 -20.19 6.10
C GLY A 6 -2.16 -19.19 5.80
N LEU A 7 -3.40 -19.53 6.13
CA LEU A 7 -4.54 -18.62 6.00
C LEU A 7 -4.35 -17.34 6.83
N ALA A 8 -3.94 -17.48 8.09
CA ALA A 8 -3.65 -16.33 8.94
C ALA A 8 -2.57 -15.41 8.35
N ALA A 9 -1.49 -15.98 7.80
CA ALA A 9 -0.44 -15.20 7.15
C ALA A 9 -0.95 -14.41 5.93
N VAL A 10 -1.81 -15.03 5.12
CA VAL A 10 -2.44 -14.35 3.97
C VAL A 10 -3.34 -13.21 4.45
N VAL A 11 -4.24 -13.47 5.41
CA VAL A 11 -5.16 -12.46 5.95
C VAL A 11 -4.40 -11.28 6.54
N LEU A 12 -3.38 -11.54 7.37
CA LEU A 12 -2.55 -10.49 7.96
C LEU A 12 -1.82 -9.67 6.90
N THR A 13 -1.33 -10.33 5.84
CA THR A 13 -0.67 -9.65 4.72
C THR A 13 -1.65 -8.77 3.94
N THR A 14 -2.88 -9.24 3.69
CA THR A 14 -3.92 -8.43 3.04
C THR A 14 -4.27 -7.19 3.86
N VAL A 15 -4.41 -7.34 5.18
CA VAL A 15 -4.65 -6.22 6.09
C VAL A 15 -3.48 -5.24 6.06
N ALA A 16 -2.25 -5.73 6.17
CA ALA A 16 -1.05 -4.92 6.12
C ALA A 16 -0.93 -4.14 4.81
N ALA A 17 -1.20 -4.78 3.66
CA ALA A 17 -1.15 -4.16 2.33
C ALA A 17 -2.13 -2.97 2.19
N MET A 18 -3.32 -3.09 2.80
CA MET A 18 -4.35 -2.05 2.75
C MET A 18 -4.17 -0.95 3.81
N THR A 19 -3.37 -1.21 4.85
CA THR A 19 -3.19 -0.29 5.98
C THR A 19 -2.68 1.10 5.55
N PRO A 20 -1.71 1.25 4.63
CA PRO A 20 -1.21 2.56 4.22
C PRO A 20 -2.30 3.47 3.66
N VAL A 21 -3.13 2.97 2.73
CA VAL A 21 -4.16 3.80 2.07
C VAL A 21 -5.28 4.17 3.05
N PHE A 22 -5.77 3.23 3.85
CA PHE A 22 -6.83 3.51 4.82
C PHE A 22 -6.35 4.32 6.02
N GLY A 23 -5.11 4.12 6.45
CA GLY A 23 -4.48 4.91 7.50
C GLY A 23 -4.34 6.38 7.10
N VAL A 24 -3.84 6.64 5.89
CA VAL A 24 -3.74 8.02 5.36
C VAL A 24 -5.14 8.62 5.15
N ALA A 25 -6.09 7.87 4.59
CA ALA A 25 -7.45 8.35 4.39
C ALA A 25 -8.19 8.67 5.70
N ALA A 26 -7.98 7.88 6.76
CA ALA A 26 -8.53 8.15 8.09
C ALA A 26 -7.99 9.46 8.70
N LEU A 27 -6.82 9.92 8.24
CA LEU A 27 -6.17 11.16 8.66
C LEU A 27 -6.29 12.26 7.59
N ALA A 28 -7.30 12.21 6.72
CA ALA A 28 -7.48 13.15 5.62
C ALA A 28 -7.37 14.62 6.04
N THR A 29 -8.18 15.06 7.01
CA THR A 29 -8.20 16.47 7.42
C THR A 29 -6.86 16.97 8.01
N PRO A 30 -6.19 16.22 8.91
CA PRO A 30 -4.83 16.58 9.34
C PRO A 30 -3.80 16.59 8.21
N VAL A 31 -3.85 15.63 7.29
CA VAL A 31 -2.88 15.50 6.19
C VAL A 31 -3.06 16.62 5.17
N GLU A 32 -4.30 16.95 4.80
CA GLU A 32 -4.63 18.05 3.89
C GLU A 32 -4.11 19.39 4.41
N HIS A 33 -4.35 19.68 5.70
CA HIS A 33 -3.83 20.90 6.33
C HIS A 33 -2.31 20.87 6.48
N GLY A 34 -1.73 19.75 6.93
CA GLY A 34 -0.28 19.61 7.16
C GLY A 34 0.55 19.72 5.89
N LEU A 35 0.01 19.29 4.75
CA LEU A 35 0.66 19.36 3.44
C LEU A 35 0.17 20.51 2.55
N ALA A 36 -0.74 21.36 3.07
CA ALA A 36 -1.38 22.46 2.34
C ALA A 36 -1.94 22.04 0.97
N VAL A 37 -2.65 20.90 0.92
CA VAL A 37 -3.27 20.38 -0.30
C VAL A 37 -4.79 20.47 -0.25
N SER A 38 -5.41 20.64 -1.42
CA SER A 38 -6.86 20.55 -1.53
C SER A 38 -7.33 19.10 -1.46
N GLY A 39 -8.57 18.90 -1.01
CA GLY A 39 -9.18 17.56 -0.99
C GLY A 39 -9.22 16.87 -2.35
N THR A 40 -9.27 17.63 -3.45
CA THR A 40 -9.17 17.06 -4.81
C THR A 40 -7.80 16.46 -5.09
N VAL A 41 -6.72 17.15 -4.72
CA VAL A 41 -5.35 16.64 -4.88
C VAL A 41 -5.12 15.44 -3.97
N PHE A 42 -5.62 15.51 -2.73
CA PHE A 42 -5.57 14.40 -1.79
C PHE A 42 -6.31 13.15 -2.32
N GLY A 43 -7.52 13.33 -2.84
CA GLY A 43 -8.29 12.25 -3.47
C GLY A 43 -7.60 11.66 -4.71
N LEU A 44 -6.91 12.48 -5.51
CA LEU A 44 -6.11 12.01 -6.65
C LEU A 44 -4.91 11.17 -6.20
N VAL A 45 -4.23 11.59 -5.13
CA VAL A 45 -3.14 10.84 -4.50
C VAL A 45 -3.61 9.47 -4.00
N LEU A 46 -4.76 9.40 -3.31
CA LEU A 46 -5.36 8.14 -2.89
C LEU A 46 -5.78 7.26 -4.07
N SER A 47 -6.31 7.86 -5.14
CA SER A 47 -6.68 7.13 -6.36
C SER A 47 -5.48 6.50 -7.05
N GLY A 48 -4.30 7.13 -6.93
CA GLY A 48 -3.03 6.59 -7.42
C GLY A 48 -2.70 5.22 -6.82
N PHE A 49 -2.94 5.02 -5.52
CA PHE A 49 -2.78 3.71 -4.87
C PHE A 49 -3.60 2.64 -5.60
N PHE A 50 -4.91 2.87 -5.76
CA PHE A 50 -5.81 1.90 -6.39
C PHE A 50 -5.48 1.66 -7.87
N ALA A 51 -5.07 2.70 -8.59
CA ALA A 51 -4.64 2.57 -9.98
C ALA A 51 -3.42 1.67 -10.11
N VAL A 52 -2.42 1.83 -9.24
CA VAL A 52 -1.22 0.99 -9.25
C VAL A 52 -1.54 -0.44 -8.82
N SER A 53 -2.34 -0.65 -7.79
CA SER A 53 -2.77 -2.00 -7.38
C SER A 53 -3.50 -2.72 -8.52
N ALA A 54 -4.43 -2.03 -9.18
CA ALA A 54 -5.13 -2.58 -10.34
C ALA A 54 -4.19 -2.90 -11.51
N ALA A 55 -3.25 -2.01 -11.81
CA ALA A 55 -2.25 -2.22 -12.85
C ALA A 55 -1.24 -3.33 -12.50
N GLY A 56 -1.01 -3.56 -11.20
CA GLY A 56 -0.13 -4.60 -10.69
C GLY A 56 -0.70 -6.02 -10.80
N ALA A 57 -2.03 -6.19 -10.84
CA ALA A 57 -2.68 -7.51 -10.81
C ALA A 57 -2.20 -8.50 -11.90
N PRO A 58 -2.04 -8.11 -13.19
CA PRO A 58 -1.52 -9.00 -14.22
C PRO A 58 -0.05 -9.40 -13.97
N LEU A 59 0.76 -8.47 -13.45
CA LEU A 59 2.16 -8.70 -13.14
C LEU A 59 2.30 -9.59 -11.89
N ALA A 60 1.52 -9.33 -10.86
CA ALA A 60 1.47 -10.11 -9.62
C ALA A 60 1.15 -11.58 -9.92
N ARG A 61 0.22 -11.86 -10.84
CA ARG A 61 -0.09 -13.24 -11.27
C ARG A 61 1.11 -13.94 -11.92
N ARG A 62 1.91 -13.22 -12.70
CA ARG A 62 3.13 -13.76 -13.34
C ARG A 62 4.25 -13.98 -12.33
N VAL A 63 4.42 -13.05 -11.39
CA VAL A 63 5.45 -13.12 -10.33
C VAL A 63 5.12 -14.25 -9.35
N ALA A 64 3.87 -14.33 -8.90
CA ALA A 64 3.40 -15.37 -7.99
C ALA A 64 3.54 -16.79 -8.58
N ALA A 65 3.43 -16.94 -9.90
CA ALA A 65 3.68 -18.21 -10.58
C ALA A 65 5.16 -18.66 -10.54
N ARG A 66 6.09 -17.75 -10.26
CA ARG A 66 7.54 -17.97 -10.29
C ARG A 66 8.23 -17.89 -8.93
N MET A 67 7.50 -17.50 -7.88
CA MET A 67 8.06 -17.29 -6.54
C MET A 67 7.36 -18.17 -5.49
N PRO A 68 8.08 -18.59 -4.44
CA PRO A 68 7.45 -19.29 -3.33
C PRO A 68 6.52 -18.34 -2.57
N VAL A 69 5.36 -18.84 -2.16
CA VAL A 69 4.32 -18.04 -1.45
C VAL A 69 4.88 -17.20 -0.28
N PRO A 70 5.75 -17.72 0.61
CA PRO A 70 6.31 -16.91 1.69
C PRO A 70 7.10 -15.69 1.21
N ALA A 71 7.81 -15.79 0.07
CA ALA A 71 8.56 -14.67 -0.48
C ALA A 71 7.63 -13.60 -1.06
N VAL A 72 6.52 -14.01 -1.69
CA VAL A 72 5.49 -13.07 -2.15
C VAL A 72 4.88 -12.32 -0.97
N LEU A 73 4.45 -13.04 0.08
CA LEU A 73 3.89 -12.42 1.28
C LEU A 73 4.88 -11.46 1.95
N LEU A 74 6.16 -11.84 2.04
CA LEU A 74 7.21 -10.97 2.58
C LEU A 74 7.36 -9.69 1.75
N LEU A 75 7.42 -9.80 0.42
CA LEU A 75 7.56 -8.65 -0.48
C LEU A 75 6.40 -7.67 -0.34
N VAL A 76 5.16 -8.18 -0.27
CA VAL A 76 3.96 -7.36 -0.05
C VAL A 76 4.07 -6.59 1.27
N ASN A 77 4.42 -7.28 2.37
CA ASN A 77 4.57 -6.64 3.67
C ASN A 77 5.70 -5.60 3.68
N LEU A 78 6.80 -5.85 2.97
CA LEU A 78 7.90 -4.88 2.85
C LEU A 78 7.47 -3.61 2.10
N LEU A 79 6.75 -3.75 0.99
CA LEU A 79 6.22 -2.62 0.22
C LEU A 79 5.21 -1.81 1.04
N ALA A 80 4.31 -2.49 1.75
CA ALA A 80 3.35 -1.85 2.64
C ALA A 80 4.04 -1.09 3.78
N ALA A 81 5.02 -1.71 4.44
CA ALA A 81 5.78 -1.09 5.52
C ALA A 81 6.61 0.11 5.02
N ALA A 82 7.28 -0.01 3.88
CA ALA A 82 8.02 1.08 3.26
C ALA A 82 7.09 2.24 2.88
N GLY A 83 5.96 1.96 2.25
CA GLY A 83 4.96 2.96 1.91
C GLY A 83 4.41 3.68 3.16
N LEU A 84 4.12 2.95 4.23
CA LEU A 84 3.67 3.54 5.48
C LEU A 84 4.74 4.42 6.14
N ALA A 85 5.99 3.95 6.19
CA ALA A 85 7.11 4.71 6.77
C ALA A 85 7.40 6.00 5.99
N LEU A 86 7.34 5.94 4.66
CA LEU A 86 7.48 7.12 3.80
C LEU A 86 6.29 8.08 3.95
N ALA A 87 5.06 7.57 4.04
CA ALA A 87 3.88 8.39 4.26
C ALA A 87 3.94 9.11 5.61
N ALA A 88 4.42 8.43 6.66
CA ALA A 88 4.57 9.00 8.00
C ALA A 88 5.61 10.13 8.07
N THR A 89 6.54 10.19 7.13
CA THR A 89 7.63 11.18 7.08
C THR A 89 7.55 12.10 5.86
N ALA A 90 6.42 12.10 5.15
CA ALA A 90 6.28 12.82 3.89
C ALA A 90 6.38 14.35 4.09
N PRO A 91 7.38 15.04 3.52
CA PRO A 91 7.54 16.48 3.66
C PRO A 91 6.66 17.28 2.70
N ASN A 92 6.08 16.63 1.70
CA ASN A 92 5.29 17.25 0.65
C ASN A 92 4.32 16.22 0.02
N PRO A 93 3.28 16.66 -0.70
CA PRO A 93 2.29 15.75 -1.26
C PRO A 93 2.82 14.81 -2.36
N ALA A 94 3.91 15.18 -3.04
CA ALA A 94 4.53 14.31 -4.05
C ALA A 94 5.17 13.07 -3.39
N VAL A 95 5.83 13.23 -2.24
CA VAL A 95 6.39 12.12 -1.45
C VAL A 95 5.27 11.25 -0.88
N LEU A 96 4.17 11.85 -0.41
CA LEU A 96 2.99 11.09 0.02
C LEU A 96 2.40 10.27 -1.14
N GLY A 97 2.29 10.88 -2.31
CA GLY A 97 1.87 10.20 -3.54
C GLY A 97 2.77 9.02 -3.87
N ALA A 98 4.09 9.23 -3.94
CA ALA A 98 5.05 8.17 -4.20
C ALA A 98 4.98 7.03 -3.15
N ALA A 99 4.83 7.38 -1.87
CA ALA A 99 4.68 6.42 -0.78
C ALA A 99 3.46 5.52 -0.98
N LEU A 100 2.32 6.10 -1.37
CA LEU A 100 1.09 5.37 -1.66
C LEU A 100 1.18 4.57 -2.96
N LEU A 101 1.87 5.04 -3.98
CA LEU A 101 2.12 4.24 -5.20
C LEU A 101 2.97 2.99 -4.88
N ILE A 102 3.99 3.12 -4.03
CA ILE A 102 4.82 2.00 -3.57
C ILE A 102 3.98 0.99 -2.78
N ALA A 103 3.16 1.46 -1.83
CA ALA A 103 2.25 0.59 -1.10
C ALA A 103 1.24 -0.11 -2.04
N GLY A 104 0.72 0.63 -3.02
CA GLY A 104 -0.23 0.12 -4.01
C GLY A 104 0.37 -0.96 -4.89
N ALA A 105 1.67 -0.89 -5.21
CA ALA A 105 2.37 -1.90 -6.01
C ALA A 105 2.47 -3.26 -5.30
N GLY A 106 2.39 -3.28 -3.97
CA GLY A 106 2.33 -4.49 -3.16
C GLY A 106 0.92 -5.05 -2.96
N SER A 107 -0.13 -4.35 -3.41
CA SER A 107 -1.53 -4.68 -3.09
C SER A 107 -2.29 -5.32 -4.24
#